data_AF-A0AAN9GJH1-F1
#
_entry.id   AF-A0AAN9GJH1-F1
#
_cell.length_a   1.000
_cell.length_b   1.000
_cell.length_c   1.000
_cell.angle_alpha   90.00
_cell.angle_beta   90.00
_cell.angle_gamma   90.00
#
_symmetry.space_group_name_H-M   'P 1'
#
loop_
_entity.id
_entity.type
_entity.pdbx_description
1 polymer ?
#
loop_
_entity_poly.entity_id
_entity_poly.type
_entity_poly.pdbx_seq_one_letter_code
_entity_poly.pdbx_strand_id
1 'polypeptide(L)'
;MNAVDLTPTFALRKLAVLFDGGKVAECAALVRRLTAITLESILGQLPVDILHDALPASLPVLEAIYVKASFILFFGFFSFPV
;
A
#
# COMPACT_ATOMS: atom_id res chain seq x y z
N MET A 1 7.10 13.05 15.08
CA MET A 1 5.99 13.04 14.10
C MET A 1 5.18 11.77 14.31
N ASN A 2 3.96 11.90 14.84
CA ASN A 2 3.09 10.75 15.15
C ASN A 2 2.91 9.88 13.91
N ALA A 3 3.26 8.60 14.02
CA ALA A 3 2.76 7.59 13.12
C ALA A 3 1.24 7.68 13.24
N VAL A 4 0.59 8.36 12.30
CA VAL A 4 -0.86 8.44 12.28
C VAL A 4 -1.31 6.99 12.29
N ASP A 5 -2.04 6.60 13.34
CA ASP A 5 -2.75 5.34 13.46
C ASP A 5 -3.80 5.29 12.35
N LEU A 6 -3.32 5.16 11.11
CA LEU A 6 -4.12 5.01 9.92
C LEU A 6 -4.69 3.61 10.03
N THR A 7 -5.90 3.51 10.55
CA THR A 7 -6.69 2.29 10.49
C THR A 7 -6.66 1.80 9.04
N PRO A 8 -6.49 0.49 8.78
CA PRO A 8 -6.38 -0.05 7.41
C PRO A 8 -7.49 0.44 6.50
N THR A 9 -8.72 0.52 7.02
CA THR A 9 -9.89 1.03 6.31
C THR A 9 -9.74 2.48 5.86
N PHE A 10 -9.08 3.34 6.66
CA PHE A 10 -8.86 4.74 6.32
C PHE A 10 -7.72 4.91 5.32
N ALA A 11 -6.65 4.12 5.48
CA ALA A 11 -5.55 4.07 4.51
C ALA A 11 -6.05 3.67 3.11
N LEU A 12 -6.90 2.64 3.05
CA LEU A 12 -7.49 2.13 1.81
C LEU A 12 -8.40 3.18 1.18
N ARG A 13 -9.32 3.77 1.95
CA ARG A 13 -10.20 4.85 1.44
C ARG A 13 -9.40 6.03 0.91
N LYS A 14 -8.34 6.44 1.61
CA LYS A 14 -7.50 7.56 1.20
C LYS A 14 -6.68 7.24 -0.05
N LEU A 15 -6.19 6.00 -0.17
CA LEU A 15 -5.58 5.49 -1.40
C LEU A 15 -6.56 5.54 -2.56
N ALA A 16 -7.79 5.04 -2.40
CA ALA A 16 -8.80 5.05 -3.45
C ALA A 16 -9.13 6.48 -3.93
N VAL A 17 -9.31 7.42 -3.00
CA VAL A 17 -9.58 8.84 -3.34
C VAL A 17 -8.40 9.50 -4.06
N LEU A 18 -7.17 9.26 -3.60
CA LEU A 18 -5.99 9.82 -4.27
C LEU A 18 -5.76 9.19 -5.65
N PHE A 19 -6.12 7.92 -5.81
CA PHE A 19 -6.03 7.20 -7.07
C PHE A 19 -7.06 7.70 -8.09
N ASP A 20 -8.31 7.89 -7.65
CA ASP A 20 -9.39 8.47 -8.45
C ASP A 20 -9.07 9.92 -8.87
N GLY A 21 -8.41 10.68 -7.99
CA GLY A 21 -7.91 12.02 -8.29
C GLY A 21 -6.66 12.07 -9.18
N GLY A 22 -6.15 10.93 -9.68
CA GLY A 22 -4.94 10.86 -10.51
C GLY A 22 -3.64 11.23 -9.79
N LYS A 23 -3.65 11.32 -8.45
CA LYS A 23 -2.52 11.74 -7.62
C LYS A 23 -1.64 10.57 -7.20
N VAL A 24 -1.14 9.85 -8.18
CA VAL A 24 -0.28 8.66 -8.01
C VAL A 24 1.00 8.92 -7.19
N ALA A 25 1.58 10.12 -7.25
CA ALA A 25 2.73 10.48 -6.41
C ALA A 25 2.37 10.56 -4.91
N GLU A 26 1.20 11.12 -4.57
CA GLU A 26 0.71 11.19 -3.19
C GLU A 26 0.31 9.81 -2.67
N CYS A 27 -0.27 8.96 -3.53
CA CYS A 27 -0.54 7.55 -3.21
C CYS A 27 0.74 6.81 -2.79
N ALA A 28 1.80 6.91 -3.58
CA ALA A 28 3.07 6.26 -3.28
C ALA A 28 3.69 6.77 -1.96
N ALA A 29 3.61 8.08 -1.71
CA ALA A 29 4.06 8.68 -0.45
C ALA A 29 3.24 8.17 0.76
N LEU A 30 1.92 8.00 0.60
CA LEU A 30 1.06 7.45 1.63
C LEU A 30 1.40 5.99 1.93
N VAL A 31 1.56 5.16 0.89
CA VAL A 31 1.97 3.74 1.04
C VAL A 31 3.31 3.61 1.77
N ARG A 32 4.28 4.47 1.43
CA ARG A 32 5.57 4.52 2.13
C ARG A 32 5.43 4.86 3.61
N ARG A 33 4.43 5.65 4.01
CA ARG A 33 4.16 6.03 5.40
C ARG A 33 3.31 5.02 6.18
N LEU A 34 2.63 4.09 5.53
CA LEU A 34 1.84 3.05 6.23
C LEU A 34 2.74 2.10 7.02
N THR A 35 2.26 1.53 8.11
CA THR A 35 2.96 0.43 8.79
C THR A 35 2.74 -0.88 8.04
N ALA A 36 3.65 -1.83 8.21
CA ALA A 36 3.60 -3.16 7.61
C ALA A 36 2.25 -3.85 7.86
N ILE A 37 1.79 -3.82 9.11
CA ILE A 37 0.54 -4.44 9.57
C ILE A 37 -0.68 -3.85 8.85
N THR A 38 -0.73 -2.52 8.72
CA THR A 38 -1.83 -1.83 8.04
C THR A 38 -1.86 -2.16 6.56
N LEU A 39 -0.68 -2.24 5.91
CA LEU A 39 -0.57 -2.58 4.50
C LEU A 39 -1.03 -4.02 4.25
N GLU A 40 -0.60 -4.97 5.07
CA GLU A 40 -1.00 -6.38 5.00
C GLU A 40 -2.53 -6.53 5.07
N SER A 41 -3.16 -5.82 6.01
CA SER A 41 -4.61 -5.84 6.19
C SER A 41 -5.40 -5.26 5.00
N ILE A 42 -4.82 -4.33 4.23
CA ILE A 42 -5.48 -3.74 3.04
C ILE A 42 -5.07 -4.41 1.72
N LEU A 43 -4.01 -5.20 1.72
CA LEU A 43 -3.45 -5.80 0.51
C LEU A 43 -4.46 -6.70 -0.20
N GLY A 44 -5.19 -7.52 0.57
CA GLY A 44 -6.24 -8.41 0.04
C GLY A 44 -7.52 -7.68 -0.37
N GLN A 45 -7.67 -6.39 -0.01
CA GLN A 45 -8.83 -5.57 -0.37
C GLN A 45 -8.51 -4.57 -1.50
N LEU A 46 -7.29 -4.59 -2.02
CA LEU A 46 -6.85 -3.65 -3.03
C LEU A 46 -7.36 -4.10 -4.41
N PRO A 47 -8.08 -3.24 -5.16
CA PRO A 47 -8.53 -3.59 -6.50
C PRO A 47 -7.37 -3.52 -7.49
N VAL A 48 -6.63 -4.63 -7.63
CA VAL A 48 -5.47 -4.76 -8.52
C VAL A 48 -5.86 -4.55 -9.98
N ASP A 49 -7.05 -4.98 -10.40
CA ASP A 49 -7.58 -4.75 -11.75
C ASP A 49 -7.61 -3.26 -12.11
N ILE A 50 -8.07 -2.41 -11.19
CA ILE A 50 -8.15 -0.95 -11.41
C ILE A 50 -6.74 -0.33 -11.48
N LEU A 51 -5.82 -0.83 -10.66
CA LEU A 51 -4.42 -0.41 -10.69
C LEU A 51 -3.76 -0.79 -12.03
N HIS A 52 -4.08 -1.96 -12.56
CA HIS A 52 -3.55 -2.44 -13.83
C HIS A 52 -4.15 -1.69 -15.03
N ASP A 53 -5.44 -1.35 -14.98
CA ASP A 53 -6.11 -0.57 -16.03
C ASP A 53 -5.62 0.88 -16.09
N ALA A 54 -5.23 1.45 -14.94
CA ALA A 54 -4.66 2.80 -14.82
C ALA A 54 -3.16 2.88 -15.19
N LEU A 55 -2.58 1.83 -15.76
CA LEU A 55 -1.23 1.87 -16.31
C LEU A 55 -1.19 2.81 -17.52
N PRO A 56 -0.13 3.64 -17.68
CA PRO A 56 1.14 3.60 -16.96
C PRO A 56 1.24 4.52 -15.73
N ALA A 57 0.21 5.29 -15.39
CA ALA A 57 0.30 6.29 -14.31
C ALA A 57 0.40 5.65 -12.92
N SER A 58 -0.18 4.47 -12.72
CA SER A 58 -0.26 3.74 -11.46
C SER A 58 1.01 2.98 -11.05
N LEU A 59 1.95 2.79 -11.98
CA LEU A 59 3.22 2.07 -11.81
C LEU A 59 3.98 2.42 -10.50
N PRO A 60 4.25 3.70 -10.18
CA PRO A 60 5.00 4.05 -8.96
C PRO A 60 4.25 3.72 -7.66
N VAL A 61 2.92 3.69 -7.69
CA VAL A 61 2.11 3.27 -6.55
C VAL A 61 2.20 1.76 -6.37
N LEU A 62 2.05 1.02 -7.46
CA LEU A 62 2.10 -0.43 -7.45
C LEU A 62 3.48 -0.92 -6.98
N GLU A 63 4.56 -0.28 -7.44
CA GLU A 63 5.92 -0.57 -6.99
C GLU A 63 6.08 -0.33 -5.48
N ALA A 64 5.61 0.82 -4.97
CA ALA A 64 5.67 1.12 -3.54
C ALA A 64 4.90 0.09 -2.69
N ILE A 65 3.76 -0.41 -3.19
CA ILE A 65 2.97 -1.46 -2.54
C ILE A 65 3.72 -2.79 -2.60
N TYR A 66 4.23 -3.17 -3.77
CA TYR A 66 4.89 -4.45 -4.00
C TYR A 66 6.19 -4.59 -3.21
N VAL A 67 7.03 -3.55 -3.17
CA VAL A 67 8.26 -3.51 -2.37
C VAL A 67 7.93 -3.76 -0.90
N LYS A 68 6.84 -3.18 -0.42
CA LYS A 68 6.48 -3.24 0.99
C LYS A 68 5.77 -4.54 1.36
N ALA A 69 4.93 -5.06 0.48
CA ALA A 69 4.38 -6.41 0.58
C ALA A 69 5.49 -7.47 0.56
N SER A 70 6.47 -7.31 -0.33
CA SER A 70 7.64 -8.20 -0.40
C SER A 70 8.47 -8.11 0.88
N PHE A 71 8.65 -6.91 1.44
CA PHE A 71 9.33 -6.74 2.72
C PHE A 71 8.59 -7.44 3.86
N ILE A 72 7.26 -7.32 3.93
CA ILE A 72 6.43 -8.02 4.93
C ILE A 72 6.56 -9.53 4.79
N LEU A 73 6.44 -10.05 3.57
CA LEU A 73 6.52 -11.48 3.30
C LEU A 73 7.91 -12.01 3.66
N PHE A 74 8.97 -11.27 3.31
CA PHE A 74 10.34 -11.61 3.67
C PHE A 74 10.58 -11.58 5.18
N PHE A 75 10.07 -10.57 5.89
CA PHE A 75 10.25 -10.42 7.34
C PHE A 75 9.38 -11.42 8.13
N GLY A 76 8.15 -11.68 7.68
CA GLY A 76 7.24 -12.67 8.26
C GLY A 76 7.78 -14.09 8.11
N PHE A 77 8.44 -14.41 7.00
CA PHE A 77 9.12 -15.69 6.80
C PHE A 77 10.35 -15.84 7.73
N PHE A 78 11.04 -14.75 8.04
CA PHE A 78 12.19 -14.76 8.94
C PHE A 78 11.81 -14.82 10.43
N SER A 79 10.56 -14.46 10.78
CA SER A 79 10.08 -14.50 12.17
C SER A 79 9.72 -15.92 12.67
N PHE A 80 9.89 -16.95 11.84
CA PHE A 80 9.78 -18.35 12.24
C PHE A 80 11.08 -19.07 11.86
N PRO A 81 12.08 -19.04 12.75
CA PRO A 81 12.46 -20.31 13.39
C PRO A 81 13.04 -20.15 14.81
N VAL A 82 12.30 -20.58 15.83
CA VAL A 82 12.73 -21.42 16.98
C VAL A 82 11.56 -21.68 17.91
#